data_AF-A0A916EG35-F1
#
_entry.id   AF-A0A916EG35-F1
#
_cell.length_a   1.000
_cell.length_b   1.000
_cell.length_c   1.000
_cell.angle_alpha   90.00
_cell.angle_beta   90.00
_cell.angle_gamma   90.00
#
_symmetry.space_group_name_H-M   'P 1'
#
loop_
_entity.id
_entity.type
_entity.pdbx_description
1 polymer ?
#
loop_
_entity_poly.entity_id
_entity_poly.type
_entity_poly.pdbx_seq_one_letter_code
_entity_poly.pdbx_strand_id
1 'polypeptide(L)'
;MKIYTSIKGISKLEWPCQGEYDGYIRARPLTHFGEWNNFSSSHVVKLWNTSLRQPQPSISQYTTPETHWTMMIAQSMHDELLKYVEAGELEEEDIPKANTIQNWINTYARVFKERATEHD
;
A
#
# COMPACT_ATOMS: atom_id res chain seq x y z
N MET A 1 8.74 23.49 4.80
CA MET A 1 8.46 22.04 4.70
C MET A 1 7.30 21.85 3.73
N LYS A 2 7.46 21.03 2.69
CA LYS A 2 6.36 20.66 1.78
C LYS A 2 6.00 19.20 2.04
N ILE A 3 4.70 18.92 2.16
CA ILE A 3 4.15 17.59 2.43
C ILE A 3 3.24 17.24 1.25
N TYR A 4 3.42 16.04 0.71
CA TYR A 4 2.58 15.51 -0.36
C TYR A 4 1.99 14.17 0.08
N THR A 5 0.71 13.97 -0.22
CA THR A 5 -0.02 12.71 0.03
C THR A 5 -0.46 12.12 -1.30
N SER A 6 -0.13 10.85 -1.56
CA SER A 6 -0.54 10.14 -2.77
C SER A 6 -2.02 9.70 -2.71
N ILE A 7 -2.51 9.06 -3.78
CA ILE A 7 -3.88 8.55 -3.98
C ILE A 7 -4.49 8.09 -2.65
N LYS A 8 -5.43 8.90 -2.14
CA LYS A 8 -6.16 8.73 -0.86
C LYS A 8 -5.39 7.97 0.23
N GLY A 9 -4.22 8.50 0.62
CA GLY A 9 -3.62 8.19 1.92
C GLY A 9 -2.72 6.97 1.99
N ILE A 10 -2.39 6.30 0.87
CA ILE A 10 -1.51 5.11 0.85
C ILE A 10 0.01 5.39 0.92
N SER A 11 0.40 6.66 0.96
CA SER A 11 1.79 7.08 1.19
C SER A 11 1.90 8.56 1.53
N LYS A 12 2.86 8.86 2.41
CA LYS A 12 3.25 10.23 2.80
C LYS A 12 4.67 10.52 2.33
N LEU A 13 4.84 11.63 1.63
CA LEU A 13 6.14 12.13 1.16
C LEU A 13 6.46 13.48 1.83
N GLU A 14 7.68 13.61 2.35
CA GLU A 14 8.18 14.83 2.98
C GLU A 14 9.51 15.27 2.36
N TRP A 15 9.65 16.58 2.18
CA TRP A 15 10.90 17.22 1.77
C TRP A 15 11.30 18.31 2.78
N PRO A 16 12.15 17.97 3.77
CA PRO A 16 12.71 18.94 4.69
C PRO A 16 13.67 19.87 3.96
N CYS A 17 13.71 21.14 4.35
CA CYS A 17 14.65 22.14 3.81
C CYS A 17 15.61 22.66 4.89
N GLN A 18 15.51 22.10 6.11
CA GLN A 18 16.23 22.49 7.31
C GLN A 18 16.28 21.28 8.27
N GLY A 19 17.32 21.19 9.09
CA GLY A 19 17.52 20.11 10.07
C GLY A 19 18.37 18.94 9.56
N GLU A 20 18.41 17.84 10.32
CA GLU A 20 19.25 16.66 10.04
C GLU A 20 18.93 15.98 8.69
N TYR A 21 17.69 16.12 8.22
CA TYR A 21 17.21 15.56 6.95
C TYR A 21 17.14 16.59 5.82
N ASP A 22 17.87 17.72 5.94
CA ASP A 22 17.95 18.69 4.85
C ASP A 22 18.52 18.04 3.58
N GLY A 23 17.83 18.25 2.45
CA GLY A 23 18.18 17.62 1.17
C GLY A 23 17.85 16.12 1.06
N TYR A 24 17.08 15.55 1.99
CA TYR A 24 16.56 14.18 1.88
C TYR A 24 15.13 14.16 1.33
N ILE A 25 14.81 13.10 0.57
CA ILE A 25 13.43 12.70 0.30
C ILE A 25 13.03 11.72 1.38
N ARG A 26 11.93 11.97 2.09
CA ARG A 26 11.41 11.04 3.09
C ARG A 26 10.09 10.47 2.58
N ALA A 27 9.96 9.16 2.55
CA ALA A 27 8.74 8.48 2.13
C ALA A 27 8.32 7.44 3.16
N ARG A 28 7.01 7.30 3.39
CA ARG A 28 6.46 6.20 4.21
C ARG A 28 5.11 5.71 3.68
N PRO A 29 4.75 4.44 3.91
CA PRO A 29 3.49 3.85 3.45
C PRO A 29 2.25 4.47 4.11
N LEU A 30 2.15 4.55 5.43
CA LEU A 30 1.04 5.26 6.10
C LEU A 30 1.57 6.05 7.29
N THR A 31 0.85 7.08 7.74
CA THR A 31 1.22 7.94 8.88
C THR A 31 1.40 7.18 10.21
N HIS A 32 0.96 5.92 10.27
CA HIS A 32 1.16 5.01 11.41
C HIS A 32 1.78 3.66 11.02
N PHE A 33 2.02 3.39 9.73
CA PHE A 33 2.54 2.10 9.26
C PHE A 33 3.91 2.25 8.59
N GLY A 34 4.88 1.48 9.08
CA GLY A 34 6.25 1.42 8.57
C GLY A 34 7.13 2.62 8.95
N GLU A 35 8.44 2.38 8.97
CA GLU A 35 9.44 3.42 9.19
C GLU A 35 9.61 4.35 7.97
N TRP A 36 10.18 5.53 8.22
CA TRP A 36 10.55 6.45 7.15
C TRP A 36 11.71 5.90 6.32
N ASN A 37 11.49 5.76 5.01
CA ASN A 37 12.57 5.56 4.05
C ASN A 37 13.16 6.93 3.70
N ASN A 38 14.45 7.12 4.03
CA ASN A 38 15.15 8.39 3.79
C ASN A 38 16.12 8.23 2.60
N PHE A 39 15.88 8.97 1.53
CA PHE A 39 16.73 9.00 0.34
C PHE A 39 17.61 10.25 0.38
N SER A 40 18.92 10.08 0.55
CA SER A 40 19.85 11.22 0.52
C SER A 40 19.97 11.80 -0.88
N SER A 41 20.31 13.09 -0.97
CA SER A 41 20.63 13.76 -2.24
C SER A 41 21.65 12.98 -3.07
N SER A 42 22.67 12.36 -2.45
CA SER A 42 23.67 11.55 -3.15
C SER A 42 23.12 10.27 -3.80
N HIS A 43 22.04 9.69 -3.27
CA HIS A 43 21.32 8.57 -3.90
C HIS A 43 20.45 9.05 -5.06
N VAL A 44 19.75 10.18 -4.89
CA VAL A 44 18.84 10.73 -5.91
C VAL A 44 19.62 11.24 -7.13
N VAL A 45 20.76 11.90 -6.91
CA VAL A 45 21.63 12.39 -7.99
C VAL A 45 22.16 11.25 -8.85
N LYS A 46 22.43 10.08 -8.27
CA LYS A 46 22.83 8.88 -9.03
C LYS A 46 21.71 8.40 -9.96
N LEU A 47 20.45 8.51 -9.56
CA LEU A 47 19.31 8.13 -10.40
C LEU A 47 19.17 9.03 -11.63
N TRP A 48 19.45 10.33 -11.51
CA TRP A 48 19.35 11.28 -12.62
C TRP A 48 20.45 11.11 -13.67
N ASN A 49 21.65 10.75 -13.23
CA ASN A 49 22.80 10.55 -14.11
C ASN A 49 22.86 9.14 -14.72
N THR A 50 22.01 8.23 -14.25
CA THR A 50 21.91 6.88 -14.78
C THR A 50 20.76 6.85 -15.78
N SER A 51 21.00 6.35 -17.00
CA SER A 51 19.90 6.08 -17.93
C SER A 51 18.95 5.04 -17.32
N LEU A 52 17.83 5.51 -16.77
CA LEU A 52 16.79 4.66 -16.19
C LEU A 52 16.18 3.83 -17.31
N ARG A 53 16.66 2.60 -17.48
CA ARG A 53 15.98 1.64 -18.35
C ARG A 53 14.69 1.24 -17.66
N GLN A 54 13.56 1.46 -18.32
CA GLN A 54 12.29 0.88 -17.91
C GLN A 54 12.51 -0.63 -17.78
N PRO A 55 12.31 -1.23 -16.59
CA PRO A 55 12.37 -2.68 -16.49
C PRO A 55 11.29 -3.22 -17.42
N GLN A 56 11.67 -4.12 -18.33
CA GLN A 56 10.66 -4.90 -19.05
C GLN A 56 10.08 -5.87 -18.03
N PRO A 57 8.81 -5.71 -17.60
CA PRO A 57 8.23 -6.65 -16.68
C PRO A 57 8.17 -8.01 -17.37
N SER A 58 8.81 -9.00 -16.77
CA SER A 58 8.60 -10.38 -17.20
C SER A 58 7.20 -10.78 -16.72
N ILE A 59 6.33 -11.15 -17.66
CA ILE A 59 5.04 -11.75 -17.31
C ILE A 59 5.36 -13.08 -16.64
N SER A 60 5.17 -13.16 -15.33
CA SER A 60 5.23 -14.45 -14.63
C SER A 60 4.04 -15.30 -15.09
N GLN A 61 4.26 -16.60 -15.28
CA GLN A 61 3.13 -17.52 -15.44
C GLN A 61 2.25 -17.46 -14.20
N TYR A 62 0.93 -17.50 -14.42
CA TYR A 62 -0.03 -17.55 -13.32
C TYR A 62 0.25 -18.81 -12.50
N THR A 63 0.40 -18.65 -11.19
CA THR A 63 0.45 -19.80 -10.28
C THR A 63 -0.98 -20.24 -10.02
N THR A 64 -1.28 -21.52 -10.20
CA THR A 64 -2.48 -22.09 -9.60
C THR A 64 -2.28 -22.09 -8.09
N PRO A 65 -3.08 -21.35 -7.32
CA PRO A 65 -2.94 -21.30 -5.87
C PRO A 65 -3.11 -22.71 -5.30
N GLU A 66 -2.10 -23.20 -4.59
CA GLU A 66 -2.15 -24.52 -3.92
C GLU A 66 -3.17 -24.54 -2.78
N THR A 67 -3.60 -23.37 -2.32
CA THR A 67 -4.65 -23.21 -1.30
C THR A 67 -6.02 -23.17 -1.97
N HIS A 68 -6.93 -24.04 -1.53
CA HIS A 68 -8.36 -23.88 -1.78
C HIS A 68 -8.74 -22.45 -1.41
N TRP A 69 -9.28 -21.67 -2.37
CA TRP A 69 -9.77 -20.32 -2.14
C TRP A 69 -10.93 -20.38 -1.16
N THR A 70 -10.60 -20.44 0.12
CA THR A 70 -11.54 -20.21 1.20
C THR A 70 -11.84 -18.72 1.06
N MET A 71 -13.00 -18.38 0.50
CA MET A 71 -13.46 -17.00 0.45
C MET A 71 -13.26 -16.44 1.86
N MET A 72 -12.36 -15.47 2.02
CA MET A 72 -12.21 -14.80 3.30
C MET A 72 -13.55 -14.14 3.59
N ILE A 73 -14.29 -14.73 4.52
CA ILE A 73 -15.52 -14.15 5.01
C ILE A 73 -15.10 -12.86 5.71
N ALA A 74 -15.85 -11.77 5.56
CA ALA A 74 -15.52 -10.48 6.15
C ALA A 74 -15.19 -10.58 7.66
N GLN A 75 -15.76 -11.56 8.34
CA GLN A 75 -15.45 -11.89 9.73
C GLN A 75 -14.00 -12.37 9.92
N SER A 76 -13.49 -13.25 9.06
CA SER A 76 -12.10 -13.71 9.13
C SER A 76 -11.10 -12.57 8.92
N MET A 77 -11.41 -11.61 8.03
CA MET A 77 -10.59 -10.43 7.83
C MET A 77 -10.63 -9.51 9.05
N HIS A 78 -11.81 -9.33 9.64
CA HIS A 78 -11.98 -8.55 10.86
C HIS A 78 -11.20 -9.16 12.04
N ASP A 79 -11.29 -10.47 12.22
CA ASP A 79 -10.59 -11.20 13.29
C ASP A 79 -9.06 -11.15 13.10
N GLU A 80 -8.58 -11.16 11.86
CA GLU A 80 -7.17 -10.99 11.56
C GLU A 80 -6.69 -9.57 11.89
N LEU A 81 -7.47 -8.54 11.54
CA LEU A 81 -7.16 -7.15 11.90
C LEU A 81 -7.10 -6.96 13.42
N LEU A 82 -7.95 -7.66 14.18
CA LEU A 82 -7.96 -7.57 15.65
C LEU A 82 -6.63 -8.04 16.28
N LYS A 83 -5.92 -9.00 15.66
CA LYS A 83 -4.60 -9.43 16.13
C LYS A 83 -3.57 -8.30 16.10
N TYR A 84 -3.69 -7.37 15.16
CA TYR A 84 -2.81 -6.21 15.06
C TYR A 84 -3.16 -5.13 16.10
N VAL A 85 -4.42 -5.07 16.55
CA VAL A 85 -4.81 -4.26 17.73
C VAL A 85 -4.23 -4.85 19.00
N GLU A 86 -4.31 -6.18 19.17
CA GLU A 86 -3.68 -6.87 20.30
C GLU A 86 -2.16 -6.68 20.33
N ALA A 87 -1.52 -6.63 19.15
CA ALA A 87 -0.10 -6.34 19.02
C ALA A 87 0.26 -4.85 19.25
N GLY A 88 -0.74 -3.97 19.41
CA GLY A 88 -0.54 -2.52 19.54
C GLY A 88 -0.06 -1.84 18.25
N GLU A 89 -0.18 -2.52 17.12
CA GLU A 89 0.19 -1.97 15.80
C GLU A 89 -0.94 -1.14 15.17
N LEU A 90 -2.19 -1.38 15.59
CA LEU A 90 -3.39 -0.67 15.16
C LEU A 90 -4.24 -0.23 16.35
N GLU A 91 -4.94 0.89 16.19
CA GLU A 91 -5.98 1.31 17.13
C GLU A 91 -7.31 0.62 16.79
N GLU A 92 -8.10 0.27 17.81
CA GLU A 92 -9.41 -0.38 17.61
C GLU A 92 -10.35 0.49 16.75
N GLU A 93 -10.22 1.81 16.86
CA GLU A 93 -10.98 2.80 16.11
C GLU A 93 -10.69 2.77 14.60
N ASP A 94 -9.51 2.29 14.22
CA ASP A 94 -9.09 2.16 12.82
C ASP A 94 -9.59 0.87 12.18
N ILE A 95 -10.14 -0.08 12.95
CA ILE A 95 -10.72 -1.30 12.40
C ILE A 95 -12.13 -1.01 11.84
N PRO A 96 -12.34 -1.20 10.52
CA PRO A 96 -13.66 -1.12 9.95
C PRO A 96 -14.52 -2.30 10.42
N LYS A 97 -15.79 -2.04 10.70
CA LYS A 97 -16.78 -3.07 11.03
C LYS A 97 -16.84 -4.16 9.95
N ALA A 98 -17.13 -5.39 10.36
CA ALA A 98 -17.24 -6.53 9.44
C ALA A 98 -18.20 -6.28 8.26
N ASN A 99 -19.29 -5.52 8.45
CA ASN A 99 -20.21 -5.16 7.36
C ASN A 99 -19.58 -4.21 6.32
N THR A 100 -18.72 -3.29 6.75
CA THR A 100 -17.96 -2.40 5.86
C THR A 100 -16.95 -3.20 5.05
N ILE A 101 -16.25 -4.14 5.68
CA ILE A 101 -15.32 -5.06 5.00
C ILE A 101 -16.09 -5.89 3.96
N GLN A 102 -17.25 -6.44 4.33
CA GLN A 102 -18.09 -7.20 3.39
C GLN A 102 -18.54 -6.37 2.20
N ASN A 103 -18.91 -5.11 2.42
CA ASN A 103 -19.29 -4.19 1.35
C ASN A 103 -18.12 -3.90 0.39
N TRP A 104 -16.90 -3.78 0.90
CA TRP A 104 -15.70 -3.62 0.07
C TRP A 104 -15.41 -4.88 -0.76
N ILE A 105 -15.49 -6.07 -0.16
CA ILE A 105 -15.35 -7.35 -0.88
C ILE A 105 -16.37 -7.43 -2.02
N ASN A 106 -17.64 -7.13 -1.73
CA ASN A 106 -18.72 -7.18 -2.72
C ASN A 106 -18.51 -6.16 -3.85
N THR A 107 -18.10 -4.94 -3.50
CA THR A 107 -17.83 -3.87 -4.47
C THR A 107 -16.67 -4.26 -5.40
N TYR A 108 -15.58 -4.76 -4.83
CA TYR A 108 -14.42 -5.21 -5.59
C TYR A 108 -14.78 -6.39 -6.51
N ALA A 109 -15.48 -7.40 -6.00
CA ALA A 109 -15.94 -8.54 -6.78
C ALA A 109 -16.84 -8.13 -7.95
N ARG A 110 -17.70 -7.12 -7.76
CA ARG A 110 -18.54 -6.57 -8.84
C ARG A 110 -17.68 -5.90 -9.92
N VAL A 111 -16.80 -4.96 -9.54
CA VAL A 111 -15.93 -4.25 -10.49
C VAL A 111 -15.03 -5.22 -11.25
N PHE A 112 -14.53 -6.27 -10.58
CA PHE A 112 -13.74 -7.31 -11.21
C PHE A 112 -14.54 -8.07 -12.28
N LYS A 113 -15.80 -8.43 -12.00
CA LYS A 113 -16.69 -9.08 -12.96
C LYS A 113 -17.05 -8.18 -14.14
N GLU A 114 -17.38 -6.91 -13.89
CA GLU A 114 -17.73 -5.93 -14.93
C GLU A 114 -16.59 -5.76 -15.95
N ARG A 115 -15.36 -5.59 -15.47
CA ARG A 115 -14.16 -5.45 -16.33
C ARG A 115 -13.84 -6.71 -17.14
N ALA A 116 -14.17 -7.88 -16.61
CA ALA A 116 -13.97 -9.14 -17.34
C ALA A 116 -14.96 -9.28 -18.51
N THR A 117 -16.14 -8.65 -18.42
CA THR A 117 -17.18 -8.67 -19.46
C THR A 117 -17.11 -7.50 -20.45
N GLU A 118 -16.37 -6.43 -20.14
CA GLU A 118 -16.19 -5.27 -21.03
C GLU A 118 -15.20 -5.54 -22.19
N HIS A 119 -14.54 -6.70 -22.21
CA HIS A 119 -13.46 -7.01 -23.13
C HIS A 119 -13.83 -8.03 -24.24
N ASP A 120 -15.13 -8.30 -24.42
CA ASP A 120 -15.71 -9.14 -25.50
C ASP A 120 -16.34 -8.31 -26.64
#